data_AF-A0A1M5YBX8-F1
#
_entry.id   AF-A0A1M5YBX8-F1
#
_cell.length_a   1.000
_cell.length_b   1.000
_cell.length_c   1.000
_cell.angle_alpha   90.00
_cell.angle_beta   90.00
_cell.angle_gamma   90.00
#
_symmetry.space_group_name_H-M   'P 1'
#
loop_
_entity.id
_entity.type
_entity.pdbx_description
1 polymer ?
#
loop_
_entity_poly.entity_id
_entity_poly.type
_entity_poly.pdbx_seq_one_letter_code
_entity_poly.pdbx_strand_id
1 'polypeptide(L)'
;MRTCYQSSALLGIVAFVLFSLVLVASAEEFIIPPVPDKNAVLPANDGEADGCNSSRFACVMSGEAVLDKQTGLVWARNTEILRKAVPCEEAKRFCQDVEVGGKKGWRLPTREELISLLDTSQSRPALPEGHPFTQLRSFHYSGLGDVNYWTSTDFQGDSNSAWMVDLSVGRVIDSIKVFDGYAWPVRDGE
;
A
#
# COMPACT_ATOMS: atom_id res chain seq x y z
N MET A 1 -55.97 72.15 -28.66
CA MET A 1 -54.71 72.05 -27.89
C MET A 1 -54.17 70.65 -28.06
N ARG A 2 -52.91 70.55 -28.48
CA ARG A 2 -52.18 69.30 -28.72
C ARG A 2 -51.79 68.70 -27.37
N THR A 3 -52.07 67.43 -27.15
CA THR A 3 -51.27 66.56 -26.27
C THR A 3 -51.31 65.15 -26.85
N CYS A 4 -50.19 64.81 -27.48
CA CYS A 4 -49.77 63.48 -27.85
C CYS A 4 -49.03 62.90 -26.64
N TYR A 5 -49.29 61.65 -26.24
CA TYR A 5 -48.24 60.70 -25.85
C TYR A 5 -48.84 59.29 -25.82
N GLN A 6 -48.56 58.55 -26.90
CA GLN A 6 -48.75 57.11 -26.98
C GLN A 6 -47.80 56.43 -26.01
N SER A 7 -48.30 55.45 -25.25
CA SER A 7 -47.47 54.45 -24.60
C SER A 7 -48.28 53.16 -24.47
N SER A 8 -48.02 52.19 -25.35
CA SER A 8 -48.16 50.78 -25.00
C SER A 8 -47.10 50.03 -25.79
N ALA A 9 -46.00 49.77 -25.09
CA ALA A 9 -44.85 49.06 -25.60
C ALA A 9 -45.23 47.61 -25.90
N LEU A 10 -44.81 47.14 -27.08
CA LEU A 10 -44.61 45.74 -27.38
C LEU A 10 -43.67 45.13 -26.33
N LEU A 11 -44.17 44.24 -25.47
CA LEU A 11 -43.30 43.36 -24.69
C LEU A 11 -43.08 42.06 -25.47
N GLY A 12 -41.84 41.87 -25.87
CA GLY A 12 -41.36 40.72 -26.59
C GLY A 12 -41.40 39.43 -25.78
N ILE A 13 -41.46 38.35 -26.53
CA ILE A 13 -41.32 36.96 -26.09
C ILE A 13 -39.91 36.81 -25.52
N VAL A 14 -39.78 36.80 -24.19
CA VAL A 14 -38.55 36.36 -23.54
C VAL A 14 -38.65 34.84 -23.39
N ALA A 15 -37.95 34.13 -24.27
CA ALA A 15 -37.80 32.68 -24.20
C ALA A 15 -37.06 32.33 -22.90
N PHE A 16 -37.72 31.58 -22.01
CA PHE A 16 -37.11 30.95 -20.85
C PHE A 16 -36.20 29.82 -21.34
N VAL A 17 -34.91 30.12 -21.54
CA VAL A 17 -33.88 29.08 -21.61
C VAL A 17 -33.54 28.72 -20.16
N LEU A 18 -34.24 27.74 -19.60
CA LEU A 18 -33.84 27.06 -18.39
C LEU A 18 -32.55 26.30 -18.70
N PHE A 19 -31.40 26.96 -18.54
CA PHE A 19 -30.10 26.31 -18.54
C PHE A 19 -30.01 25.52 -17.24
N SER A 20 -30.46 24.25 -17.28
CA SER A 20 -30.28 23.31 -16.19
C SER A 20 -28.79 23.19 -15.92
N LEU A 21 -28.35 23.80 -14.81
CA LEU A 21 -27.00 23.64 -14.28
C LEU A 21 -26.89 22.19 -13.80
N VAL A 22 -26.47 21.28 -14.69
CA VAL A 22 -26.06 19.94 -14.30
C VAL A 22 -24.74 20.13 -13.56
N LEU A 23 -24.81 20.19 -12.23
CA LEU A 23 -23.66 19.96 -11.37
C LEU A 23 -23.21 18.51 -11.63
N VAL A 24 -22.24 18.36 -12.52
CA VAL A 24 -21.52 17.11 -12.69
C VAL A 24 -20.78 16.88 -11.38
N ALA A 25 -21.29 15.98 -10.55
CA ALA A 25 -20.51 15.41 -9.48
C ALA A 25 -19.35 14.66 -10.15
N SER A 26 -18.16 15.28 -10.13
CA SER A 26 -16.93 14.60 -10.47
C SER A 26 -16.69 13.55 -9.40
N ALA A 27 -17.25 12.35 -9.60
CA ALA A 27 -16.64 11.17 -9.04
C ALA A 27 -15.25 11.12 -9.67
N GLU A 28 -14.23 11.51 -8.91
CA GLU A 28 -12.92 10.93 -9.18
C GLU A 28 -13.16 9.43 -9.06
N GLU A 29 -13.20 8.75 -10.21
CA GLU A 29 -13.00 7.33 -10.23
C GLU A 29 -11.64 7.14 -9.60
N PHE A 30 -11.64 6.80 -8.31
CA PHE A 30 -10.51 6.18 -7.66
C PHE A 30 -10.28 4.94 -8.51
N ILE A 31 -9.34 5.04 -9.45
CA ILE A 31 -8.86 3.91 -10.23
C ILE A 31 -8.28 2.98 -9.17
N ILE A 32 -9.11 2.09 -8.64
CA ILE A 32 -8.64 0.95 -7.87
C ILE A 32 -7.74 0.24 -8.88
N PRO A 33 -6.41 0.18 -8.65
CA PRO A 33 -5.55 -0.60 -9.52
C PRO A 33 -6.18 -1.98 -9.61
N PRO A 34 -6.35 -2.55 -10.82
CA PRO A 34 -7.07 -3.80 -10.99
C PRO A 34 -6.50 -4.82 -10.00
N VAL A 35 -7.38 -5.38 -9.16
CA VAL A 35 -7.01 -6.49 -8.28
C VAL A 35 -6.29 -7.50 -9.16
N PRO A 36 -5.04 -7.88 -8.86
CA PRO A 36 -4.26 -8.76 -9.71
C PRO A 36 -5.09 -10.00 -10.05
N ASP A 37 -5.17 -10.34 -11.33
CA ASP A 37 -5.85 -11.54 -11.77
C ASP A 37 -5.24 -12.73 -11.01
N LYS A 38 -6.06 -13.38 -10.17
CA LYS A 38 -5.71 -14.57 -9.41
C LYS A 38 -5.16 -15.72 -10.29
N ASN A 39 -5.37 -15.65 -11.60
CA ASN A 39 -4.83 -16.60 -12.57
C ASN A 39 -3.43 -16.22 -13.12
N ALA A 40 -2.85 -15.09 -12.72
CA ALA A 40 -1.57 -14.58 -13.22
C ALA A 40 -0.56 -14.25 -12.10
N VAL A 41 -0.71 -14.84 -10.91
CA VAL A 41 0.33 -14.75 -9.86
C VAL A 41 1.56 -15.50 -10.35
N LEU A 42 2.71 -14.82 -10.39
CA LEU A 42 3.96 -15.44 -10.80
C LEU A 42 4.38 -16.50 -9.76
N PRO A 43 4.82 -17.69 -10.18
CA PRO A 43 5.31 -18.69 -9.23
C PRO A 43 6.59 -18.21 -8.54
N ALA A 44 6.73 -18.56 -7.26
CA ALA A 44 7.91 -18.26 -6.45
C ALA A 44 8.77 -19.51 -6.16
N ASN A 45 8.22 -20.71 -6.35
CA ASN A 45 8.85 -22.00 -6.05
C ASN A 45 9.54 -22.66 -7.26
N ASP A 46 9.75 -21.91 -8.34
CA ASP A 46 10.42 -22.35 -9.57
C ASP A 46 11.84 -21.77 -9.71
N GLY A 47 12.37 -21.18 -8.64
CA GLY A 47 13.71 -20.58 -8.58
C GLY A 47 14.77 -21.48 -7.95
N GLU A 48 15.85 -20.83 -7.50
CA GLU A 48 16.95 -21.46 -6.78
C GLU A 48 16.55 -21.79 -5.32
N ALA A 49 17.37 -22.62 -4.66
CA ALA A 49 17.08 -23.11 -3.31
C ALA A 49 16.99 -22.01 -2.24
N ASP A 50 17.55 -20.83 -2.48
CA ASP A 50 17.48 -19.67 -1.59
C ASP A 50 16.29 -18.73 -1.90
N GLY A 51 15.40 -19.17 -2.80
CA GLY A 51 14.21 -18.45 -3.27
C GLY A 51 14.48 -17.37 -4.31
N CYS A 52 15.74 -17.12 -4.64
CA CYS A 52 16.12 -16.16 -5.67
C CYS A 52 15.91 -16.74 -7.07
N ASN A 53 15.85 -15.87 -8.07
CA ASN A 53 15.76 -16.23 -9.49
C ASN A 53 14.54 -17.10 -9.86
N SER A 54 13.45 -17.01 -9.09
CA SER A 54 12.14 -17.58 -9.44
C SER A 54 11.43 -16.71 -10.46
N SER A 55 10.30 -17.17 -11.03
CA SER A 55 9.48 -16.35 -11.93
C SER A 55 8.99 -15.07 -11.26
N ARG A 56 8.70 -15.10 -9.95
CA ARG A 56 8.26 -13.94 -9.18
C ARG A 56 9.40 -13.12 -8.61
N PHE A 57 10.41 -13.75 -8.00
CA PHE A 57 11.39 -13.01 -7.20
C PHE A 57 12.81 -13.04 -7.79
N ALA A 58 13.48 -11.90 -7.74
CA ALA A 58 14.90 -11.79 -8.05
C ALA A 58 15.63 -11.11 -6.90
N CYS A 59 16.72 -11.70 -6.42
CA CYS A 59 17.54 -11.07 -5.39
C CYS A 59 18.46 -10.05 -6.01
N VAL A 60 18.48 -8.85 -5.44
CA VAL A 60 19.19 -7.67 -5.94
C VAL A 60 20.06 -7.08 -4.84
N MET A 61 20.90 -6.10 -5.20
CA MET A 61 21.82 -5.42 -4.27
C MET A 61 22.70 -6.41 -3.50
N SER A 62 23.34 -7.32 -4.23
CA SER A 62 24.18 -8.40 -3.67
C SER A 62 23.44 -9.34 -2.71
N GLY A 63 22.11 -9.49 -2.89
CA GLY A 63 21.28 -10.38 -2.09
C GLY A 63 20.68 -9.75 -0.84
N GLU A 64 20.88 -8.45 -0.60
CA GLU A 64 20.31 -7.72 0.54
C GLU A 64 18.84 -7.30 0.33
N ALA A 65 18.39 -7.30 -0.93
CA ALA A 65 17.04 -6.90 -1.31
C ALA A 65 16.44 -7.87 -2.34
N VAL A 66 15.13 -7.81 -2.52
CA VAL A 66 14.33 -8.69 -3.38
C VAL A 66 13.45 -7.84 -4.27
N LEU A 67 13.62 -7.95 -5.58
CA LEU A 67 12.67 -7.45 -6.56
C LEU A 67 11.50 -8.45 -6.69
N ASP A 68 10.29 -7.99 -6.40
CA ASP A 68 9.05 -8.69 -6.76
C ASP A 68 8.66 -8.29 -8.18
N LYS A 69 8.95 -9.18 -9.15
CA LYS A 69 8.69 -8.94 -10.57
C LYS A 69 7.20 -8.82 -10.89
N GLN A 70 6.32 -9.28 -9.98
CA GLN A 70 4.88 -9.12 -10.13
C GLN A 70 4.43 -7.68 -9.92
N THR A 71 5.06 -6.97 -8.97
CA THR A 71 4.66 -5.61 -8.57
C THR A 71 5.65 -4.53 -9.00
N GLY A 72 6.87 -4.92 -9.39
CA GLY A 72 7.98 -4.01 -9.65
C GLY A 72 8.57 -3.40 -8.37
N LEU A 73 8.14 -3.82 -7.18
CA LEU A 73 8.63 -3.30 -5.91
C LEU A 73 9.90 -4.03 -5.47
N VAL A 74 10.80 -3.30 -4.81
CA VAL A 74 12.00 -3.85 -4.20
C VAL A 74 11.85 -3.81 -2.69
N TRP A 75 12.00 -4.96 -2.06
CA TRP A 75 11.82 -5.19 -0.64
C TRP A 75 13.16 -5.50 0.02
N ALA A 76 13.35 -5.06 1.26
CA ALA A 76 14.49 -5.56 2.02
C ALA A 76 14.36 -7.08 2.23
N ARG A 77 15.42 -7.85 1.99
CA ARG A 77 15.36 -9.32 2.06
C ARG A 77 15.22 -9.82 3.51
N ASN A 78 15.92 -9.16 4.42
CA ASN A 78 15.85 -9.44 5.85
C ASN A 78 14.63 -8.73 6.47
N THR A 79 13.65 -9.47 6.97
CA THR A 79 12.44 -8.86 7.57
C THR A 79 12.63 -8.43 9.03
N GLU A 80 13.78 -8.74 9.61
CA GLU A 80 14.18 -8.45 10.99
C GLU A 80 15.13 -7.26 11.13
N ILE A 81 15.25 -6.43 10.10
CA ILE A 81 16.13 -5.25 10.10
C ILE A 81 15.78 -4.29 11.27
N LEU A 82 14.49 -4.05 11.50
CA LEU A 82 14.05 -3.36 12.72
C LEU A 82 13.99 -4.38 13.88
N ARG A 83 14.99 -4.36 14.77
CA ARG A 83 15.16 -5.35 15.85
C ARG A 83 14.13 -5.24 16.97
N LYS A 84 13.63 -4.04 17.25
CA LYS A 84 12.63 -3.76 18.28
C LYS A 84 11.42 -3.09 17.62
N ALA A 85 10.22 -3.49 18.00
CA ALA A 85 9.01 -2.82 17.56
C ALA A 85 8.97 -1.39 18.12
N VAL A 86 8.44 -0.45 17.34
CA VAL A 86 8.41 0.99 17.66
C VAL A 86 7.10 1.62 17.15
N PRO A 87 6.75 2.84 17.61
CA PRO A 87 5.63 3.60 17.07
C PRO A 87 5.72 3.82 15.55
N CYS A 88 4.57 3.96 14.90
CA CYS A 88 4.47 4.04 13.44
C CYS A 88 5.33 5.17 12.83
N GLU A 89 5.39 6.35 13.47
CA GLU A 89 6.22 7.46 12.99
C GLU A 89 7.72 7.19 13.11
N GLU A 90 8.15 6.44 14.12
CA GLU A 90 9.53 6.00 14.26
C GLU A 90 9.86 4.92 13.23
N ALA A 91 8.93 4.00 12.95
CA ALA A 91 9.07 3.00 11.89
C ALA A 91 9.22 3.64 10.50
N LYS A 92 8.47 4.72 10.21
CA LYS A 92 8.62 5.50 8.96
C LYS A 92 10.02 6.11 8.84
N ARG A 93 10.51 6.75 9.90
CA ARG A 93 11.87 7.35 9.92
C ARG A 93 12.95 6.29 9.79
N PHE A 94 12.79 5.17 10.48
CA PHE A 94 13.68 4.02 10.36
C PHE A 94 13.84 3.56 8.91
N CYS A 95 12.74 3.40 8.16
CA CYS A 95 12.82 3.04 6.75
C CYS A 95 13.59 4.08 5.91
N GLN A 96 13.44 5.37 6.21
CA GLN A 96 14.15 6.41 5.48
C GLN A 96 15.66 6.36 5.72
N ASP A 97 16.06 6.10 6.97
CA ASP A 97 17.45 6.17 7.42
C ASP A 97 18.24 4.88 7.21
N VAL A 98 17.56 3.73 7.19
CA VAL A 98 18.20 2.42 7.06
C VAL A 98 18.88 2.28 5.70
N GLU A 99 20.11 1.77 5.73
CA GLU A 99 20.84 1.40 4.53
C GLU A 99 20.71 -0.11 4.31
N VAL A 100 20.15 -0.49 3.16
CA VAL A 100 20.01 -1.88 2.72
C VAL A 100 20.59 -1.95 1.32
N GLY A 101 21.52 -2.88 1.09
CA GLY A 101 22.13 -3.05 -0.23
C GLY A 101 22.88 -1.81 -0.74
N GLY A 102 23.45 -1.00 0.17
CA GLY A 102 24.14 0.25 -0.17
C GLY A 102 23.21 1.41 -0.56
N LYS A 103 21.91 1.31 -0.29
CA LYS A 103 20.93 2.35 -0.60
C LYS A 103 20.14 2.75 0.66
N LYS A 104 19.91 4.05 0.82
CA LYS A 104 18.97 4.65 1.78
C LYS A 104 17.68 5.11 1.09
N GLY A 105 16.80 5.76 1.86
CA GLY A 105 15.57 6.36 1.36
C GLY A 105 14.48 5.32 1.08
N TRP A 106 14.47 4.22 1.84
CA TRP A 106 13.35 3.29 1.79
C TRP A 106 12.13 3.92 2.45
N ARG A 107 10.96 3.35 2.19
CA ARG A 107 9.72 3.78 2.82
C ARG A 107 9.01 2.60 3.45
N LEU A 108 8.06 2.93 4.32
CA LEU A 108 7.10 1.98 4.82
C LEU A 108 6.11 1.63 3.69
N PRO A 109 5.75 0.35 3.49
CA PRO A 109 4.85 -0.06 2.42
C PRO A 109 3.45 0.45 2.68
N THR A 110 2.67 0.65 1.63
CA THR A 110 1.22 0.82 1.78
C THR A 110 0.59 -0.52 2.17
N ARG A 111 -0.65 -0.48 2.64
CA ARG A 111 -1.44 -1.67 2.94
C ARG A 111 -1.54 -2.58 1.73
N GLU A 112 -1.85 -2.04 0.57
CA GLU A 112 -2.04 -2.77 -0.68
C GLU A 112 -0.75 -3.45 -1.15
N GLU A 113 0.39 -2.76 -1.01
CA GLU A 113 1.71 -3.32 -1.35
C GLU A 113 2.07 -4.50 -0.45
N LEU A 114 1.87 -4.38 0.87
CA LEU A 114 2.19 -5.46 1.79
C LEU A 114 1.24 -6.66 1.63
N ILE A 115 -0.05 -6.40 1.35
CA ILE A 115 -1.04 -7.44 1.02
C ILE A 115 -0.64 -8.20 -0.26
N SER A 116 -0.04 -7.53 -1.24
CA SER A 116 0.35 -8.16 -2.51
C SER A 116 1.37 -9.30 -2.34
N LEU A 117 2.11 -9.32 -1.23
CA LEU A 117 3.05 -10.39 -0.89
C LEU A 117 2.36 -11.60 -0.24
N LEU A 118 1.15 -11.46 0.28
CA LEU A 118 0.53 -12.50 1.09
C LEU A 118 0.06 -13.68 0.24
N ASP A 119 0.29 -14.89 0.75
CA ASP A 119 -0.38 -16.11 0.34
C ASP A 119 -1.13 -16.67 1.54
N THR A 120 -2.45 -16.45 1.57
CA THR A 120 -3.31 -16.86 2.70
C THR A 120 -3.61 -18.37 2.72
N SER A 121 -3.17 -19.12 1.71
CA SER A 121 -3.15 -20.59 1.78
C SER A 121 -1.98 -21.11 2.61
N GLN A 122 -0.97 -20.26 2.84
CA GLN A 122 0.20 -20.52 3.67
C GLN A 122 0.01 -19.90 5.05
N SER A 123 0.74 -20.43 6.03
CA SER A 123 0.82 -19.84 7.36
C SER A 123 2.21 -20.08 7.93
N ARG A 124 2.67 -19.16 8.76
CA ARG A 124 3.98 -19.20 9.43
C ARG A 124 5.16 -19.41 8.45
N PRO A 125 5.40 -18.48 7.50
CA PRO A 125 4.64 -17.27 7.21
C PRO A 125 3.53 -17.48 6.17
N ALA A 126 2.57 -16.55 6.10
CA ALA A 126 1.59 -16.42 5.02
C ALA A 126 2.21 -15.74 3.79
N LEU A 127 3.31 -16.29 3.28
CA LEU A 127 4.03 -15.84 2.08
C LEU A 127 4.11 -17.00 1.08
N PRO A 128 4.21 -16.73 -0.23
CA PRO A 128 4.33 -17.75 -1.26
C PRO A 128 5.47 -18.74 -0.95
N GLU A 129 5.21 -20.03 -1.17
CA GLU A 129 6.25 -21.05 -1.11
C GLU A 129 7.42 -20.68 -2.05
N GLY A 130 8.66 -20.84 -1.58
CA GLY A 130 9.85 -20.47 -2.35
C GLY A 130 10.23 -18.99 -2.28
N HIS A 131 9.60 -18.17 -1.42
CA HIS A 131 10.01 -16.78 -1.26
C HIS A 131 11.50 -16.65 -0.81
N PRO A 132 12.21 -15.59 -1.23
CA PRO A 132 13.62 -15.37 -0.83
C PRO A 132 13.80 -14.64 0.50
N PHE A 133 12.72 -14.24 1.18
CA PHE A 133 12.81 -13.44 2.41
C PHE A 133 13.40 -14.22 3.58
N THR A 134 14.26 -13.55 4.35
CA THR A 134 15.05 -14.15 5.42
C THR A 134 14.76 -13.52 6.78
N GLN A 135 15.14 -14.24 7.84
CA GLN A 135 14.94 -13.82 9.24
C GLN A 135 13.47 -13.42 9.45
N LEU A 136 12.55 -14.30 9.08
CA LEU A 136 11.12 -14.08 9.22
C LEU A 136 10.74 -14.21 10.68
N ARG A 137 10.19 -13.13 11.22
CA ARG A 137 9.82 -13.05 12.63
C ARG A 137 8.46 -13.71 12.91
N SER A 138 8.03 -14.66 12.09
CA SER A 138 6.77 -15.40 12.26
C SER A 138 6.83 -16.48 13.36
N PHE A 139 7.94 -16.58 14.09
CA PHE A 139 8.23 -17.71 15.00
C PHE A 139 8.65 -17.37 16.44
N HIS A 140 8.76 -16.11 16.85
CA HIS A 140 9.10 -15.84 18.25
C HIS A 140 7.90 -16.01 19.18
N TYR A 141 7.72 -17.25 19.63
CA TYR A 141 7.12 -17.64 20.92
C TYR A 141 7.86 -16.94 22.08
N SER A 142 7.66 -15.64 22.25
CA SER A 142 8.16 -14.91 23.43
C SER A 142 7.02 -14.51 24.38
N GLY A 143 5.78 -14.93 24.11
CA GLY A 143 4.62 -14.51 24.91
C GLY A 143 4.31 -13.01 24.75
N LEU A 144 4.94 -12.35 23.78
CA LEU A 144 4.87 -10.91 23.52
C LEU A 144 4.21 -10.64 22.15
N GLY A 145 2.95 -11.05 22.01
CA GLY A 145 2.06 -10.59 20.93
C GLY A 145 2.35 -11.07 19.50
N ASP A 146 1.36 -10.87 18.63
CA ASP A 146 1.44 -11.14 17.20
C ASP A 146 2.48 -10.23 16.53
N VAL A 147 3.24 -10.75 15.56
CA VAL A 147 4.27 -9.98 14.85
C VAL A 147 3.62 -9.20 13.71
N ASN A 148 3.34 -7.94 14.00
CA ASN A 148 2.65 -7.03 13.11
C ASN A 148 3.61 -6.02 12.48
N TYR A 149 3.49 -5.85 11.16
CA TYR A 149 4.26 -4.88 10.38
C TYR A 149 3.38 -3.67 10.07
N TRP A 150 3.85 -2.47 10.42
CA TRP A 150 3.19 -1.22 10.08
C TRP A 150 3.13 -1.02 8.57
N THR A 151 2.06 -0.37 8.12
CA THR A 151 1.92 0.19 6.78
C THR A 151 1.86 1.72 6.86
N SER A 152 2.13 2.40 5.75
CA SER A 152 1.98 3.84 5.62
C SER A 152 0.52 4.28 5.42
N THR A 153 -0.41 3.34 5.27
CA THR A 153 -1.83 3.61 5.05
C THR A 153 -2.55 3.86 6.38
N ASP A 154 -3.13 5.05 6.52
CA ASP A 154 -3.96 5.41 7.69
C ASP A 154 -5.25 4.58 7.73
N PHE A 155 -5.75 4.32 8.95
CA PHE A 155 -7.02 3.65 9.14
C PHE A 155 -8.18 4.58 8.77
N GLN A 156 -9.19 4.04 8.07
CA GLN A 156 -10.30 4.86 7.61
C GLN A 156 -11.14 5.32 8.80
N GLY A 157 -11.28 6.64 8.94
CA GLY A 157 -12.08 7.25 10.01
C GLY A 157 -11.31 7.54 11.31
N ASP A 158 -10.03 7.18 11.40
CA ASP A 158 -9.16 7.56 12.52
C ASP A 158 -7.71 7.79 12.07
N SER A 159 -7.29 9.05 12.01
CA SER A 159 -5.92 9.44 11.64
C SER A 159 -4.88 9.11 12.72
N ASN A 160 -5.30 8.74 13.94
CA ASN A 160 -4.40 8.26 14.99
C ASN A 160 -4.05 6.78 14.82
N SER A 161 -4.73 6.07 13.91
CA SER A 161 -4.53 4.65 13.67
C SER A 161 -4.01 4.41 12.25
N ALA A 162 -3.30 3.30 12.07
CA ALA A 162 -2.78 2.86 10.78
C ALA A 162 -2.98 1.36 10.61
N TRP A 163 -3.03 0.90 9.36
CA TRP A 163 -3.09 -0.52 9.07
C TRP A 163 -1.76 -1.21 9.36
N MET A 164 -1.85 -2.45 9.80
CA MET A 164 -0.75 -3.38 10.00
C MET A 164 -1.07 -4.71 9.31
N VAL A 165 -0.03 -5.50 9.05
CA VAL A 165 -0.16 -6.87 8.53
C VAL A 165 0.56 -7.85 9.45
N ASP A 166 -0.15 -8.90 9.83
CA ASP A 166 0.35 -10.08 10.52
C ASP A 166 0.75 -11.15 9.50
N LEU A 167 2.04 -11.38 9.35
CA LEU A 167 2.58 -12.39 8.42
C LEU A 167 2.45 -13.82 8.94
N SER A 168 2.08 -14.05 10.21
CA SER A 168 1.93 -15.42 10.72
C SER A 168 0.74 -16.13 10.09
N VAL A 169 -0.32 -15.39 9.81
CA VAL A 169 -1.59 -15.91 9.27
C VAL A 169 -2.16 -15.07 8.11
N GLY A 170 -1.44 -14.03 7.68
CA GLY A 170 -1.84 -13.18 6.55
C GLY A 170 -3.04 -12.28 6.89
N ARG A 171 -3.13 -11.80 8.13
CA ARG A 171 -4.23 -10.94 8.59
C ARG A 171 -3.88 -9.47 8.43
N VAL A 172 -4.87 -8.69 8.03
CA VAL A 172 -4.81 -7.23 8.02
C VAL A 172 -5.57 -6.72 9.24
N ILE A 173 -4.91 -5.91 10.06
CA ILE A 173 -5.45 -5.34 11.29
C ILE A 173 -5.12 -3.85 11.35
N ASP A 174 -5.72 -3.12 12.27
CA ASP A 174 -5.38 -1.73 12.57
C ASP A 174 -4.86 -1.59 14.01
N SER A 175 -4.09 -0.53 14.25
CA SER A 175 -3.63 -0.18 15.58
C SER A 175 -3.35 1.32 15.69
N ILE A 176 -3.43 1.83 16.91
CA ILE A 176 -3.09 3.23 17.23
C ILE A 176 -1.59 3.41 17.02
N LYS A 177 -1.20 4.46 16.28
CA LYS A 177 0.18 4.74 15.84
C LYS A 177 1.23 4.86 16.96
N VAL A 178 0.80 5.04 18.21
CA VAL A 178 1.68 5.13 19.39
C VAL A 178 2.05 3.76 19.97
N PHE A 179 1.37 2.68 19.56
CA PHE A 179 1.77 1.32 19.92
C PHE A 179 2.93 0.82 19.07
N ASP A 180 3.58 -0.23 19.56
CA ASP A 180 4.78 -0.77 18.93
C ASP A 180 4.42 -1.74 17.80
N GLY A 181 5.08 -1.57 16.65
CA GLY A 181 5.02 -2.48 15.51
C GLY A 181 6.34 -2.53 14.75
N TYR A 182 6.49 -3.49 13.86
CA TYR A 182 7.69 -3.66 13.04
C TYR A 182 7.57 -2.92 11.70
N ALA A 183 8.70 -2.81 10.99
CA ALA A 183 8.79 -2.14 9.70
C ALA A 183 9.44 -3.09 8.70
N TRP A 184 8.86 -3.17 7.50
CA TRP A 184 9.47 -3.88 6.38
C TRP A 184 9.76 -2.88 5.26
N PRO A 185 11.01 -2.41 5.10
CA PRO A 185 11.32 -1.39 4.11
C PRO A 185 11.03 -1.86 2.68
N VAL A 186 10.34 -0.99 1.92
CA VAL A 186 10.08 -1.15 0.49
C VAL A 186 10.54 0.10 -0.25
N ARG A 187 10.84 -0.05 -1.53
CA ARG A 187 11.07 1.05 -2.47
C ARG A 187 10.55 0.66 -3.85
N ASP A 188 10.32 1.66 -4.68
CA ASP A 188 9.96 1.45 -6.08
C ASP A 188 11.16 0.84 -6.82
N GLY A 189 10.90 -0.06 -7.77
CA GLY A 189 11.92 -0.58 -8.68
C GLY A 189 12.45 0.51 -9.62
N GLU A 190 13.70 0.34 -10.05
CA GLU A 190 14.31 1.17 -11.10
C GLU A 190 13.75 0.84 -12.49
#